data_AF-A0A3G6RJM3-F1
#
_entry.id   AF-A0A3G6RJM3-F1
#
_cell.length_a   1.000
_cell.length_b   1.000
_cell.length_c   1.000
_cell.angle_alpha   90.00
_cell.angle_beta   90.00
_cell.angle_gamma   90.00
#
_symmetry.space_group_name_H-M   'P 1'
#
loop_
_entity.id
_entity.type
_entity.pdbx_description
1 polymer ?
#
loop_
_entity_poly.entity_id
_entity_poly.type
_entity_poly.pdbx_seq_one_letter_code
_entity_poly.pdbx_strand_id
1 'polypeptide(L)'
;MALIEEAYEIFEVLGDLAGNKTILSGGEVVGSFVNPGIVAIDGKLYYFEGGSVSSNLYIHTEPIEKVFESQESKVLIEKRTVKFGTGTGSNNYLWSEFVKLSTLKEIQVKLNNMASQPDVNALAQRVAALELKTSPIVNGGVVFVWKKPVSEIPAGWKECQDFRGKTVMGWNPNDNSFSTLGAESGSKTKIITKQNLPDLTTSLSLLNPYEGNIGGGGFDGGNNRWHYSTGTFNPGGTSQPFDVLNPYRIVNFIEPNFQ
;
A
#
# COMPACT_ATOMS: atom_id res chain seq x y z
N MET A 1 -51.09 -2.10 -50.04
CA MET A 1 -49.72 -2.50 -49.69
C MET A 1 -49.01 -1.44 -48.85
N ALA A 2 -49.16 -0.14 -49.15
CA ALA A 2 -48.57 0.95 -48.35
C ALA A 2 -48.83 0.86 -46.82
N LEU A 3 -50.06 0.55 -46.40
CA LEU A 3 -50.41 0.38 -44.97
C LEU A 3 -49.67 -0.78 -44.28
N ILE A 4 -49.30 -1.83 -45.02
CA ILE A 4 -48.56 -2.98 -44.48
C ILE A 4 -47.07 -2.63 -44.38
N GLU A 5 -46.53 -1.92 -45.38
CA GLU A 5 -45.15 -1.44 -45.37
C GLU A 5 -44.91 -0.46 -44.20
N GLU A 6 -45.79 0.52 -44.02
CA GLU A 6 -45.74 1.47 -42.89
C GLU A 6 -45.83 0.75 -41.53
N ALA A 7 -46.64 -0.31 -41.44
CA ALA A 7 -46.76 -1.09 -40.21
C ALA A 7 -45.51 -1.90 -39.87
N TYR A 8 -44.68 -2.28 -40.85
CA TYR A 8 -43.42 -3.00 -40.60
C TYR A 8 -42.23 -2.05 -40.36
N GLU A 9 -42.26 -0.82 -40.87
CA GLU A 9 -41.22 0.19 -40.60
C GLU A 9 -41.09 0.54 -39.10
N ILE A 10 -42.14 0.34 -38.30
CA ILE A 10 -42.09 0.57 -36.85
C ILE A 10 -41.02 -0.28 -36.14
N PHE A 11 -40.66 -1.44 -36.70
CA PHE A 11 -39.63 -2.30 -36.12
C PHE A 11 -38.22 -1.74 -36.28
N GLU A 12 -38.00 -0.77 -37.17
CA GLU A 12 -36.71 -0.10 -37.36
C GLU A 12 -36.27 0.68 -36.11
N VAL A 13 -37.22 1.10 -35.27
CA VAL A 13 -36.95 1.75 -33.96
C VAL A 13 -36.08 0.85 -33.06
N LEU A 14 -36.11 -0.48 -33.25
CA LEU A 14 -35.23 -1.39 -32.51
C LEU A 14 -33.76 -1.21 -32.91
N GLY A 15 -33.47 -0.79 -34.14
CA GLY A 15 -32.14 -0.42 -34.60
C GLY A 15 -31.61 0.82 -33.88
N ASP A 16 -32.46 1.84 -33.73
CA ASP A 16 -32.13 3.04 -32.94
C ASP A 16 -31.84 2.72 -31.47
N LEU A 17 -32.65 1.83 -30.86
CA LEU A 17 -32.46 1.40 -29.48
C LEU A 17 -31.14 0.64 -29.27
N ALA A 18 -30.75 -0.19 -30.24
CA ALA A 18 -29.51 -0.95 -30.20
C ALA A 18 -28.26 -0.07 -30.43
N GLY A 19 -28.43 1.11 -31.02
CA GLY A 19 -27.36 2.01 -31.42
C GLY A 19 -26.78 1.67 -32.80
N ASN A 20 -26.13 2.66 -33.42
CA ASN A 20 -25.51 2.50 -34.73
C ASN A 20 -24.36 1.49 -34.67
N LYS A 21 -24.21 0.68 -35.73
CA LYS A 21 -23.18 -0.37 -35.87
C LYS A 21 -23.29 -1.41 -34.76
N THR A 22 -24.49 -1.93 -34.54
CA THR A 22 -24.75 -2.97 -33.52
C THR A 22 -25.17 -4.27 -34.17
N ILE A 23 -24.67 -5.40 -33.67
CA ILE A 23 -25.13 -6.74 -34.07
C ILE A 23 -26.22 -7.16 -33.08
N LEU A 24 -27.45 -7.33 -33.57
CA LEU A 24 -28.61 -7.70 -32.76
C LEU A 24 -28.74 -9.22 -32.61
N SER A 25 -28.39 -9.96 -33.66
CA SER A 25 -28.50 -11.42 -33.70
C SER A 25 -27.50 -12.00 -34.70
N GLY A 26 -27.01 -13.22 -34.44
CA GLY A 26 -25.99 -13.86 -35.26
C GLY A 26 -24.64 -13.14 -35.18
N GLY A 27 -23.94 -13.03 -36.33
CA GLY A 27 -22.67 -12.31 -36.42
C GLY A 27 -21.53 -12.96 -35.61
N GLU A 28 -21.63 -14.27 -35.35
CA GLU A 28 -20.65 -15.02 -34.57
C GLU A 28 -19.47 -15.45 -35.44
N VAL A 29 -18.26 -15.16 -34.97
CA VAL A 29 -17.03 -15.57 -35.64
C VAL A 29 -16.77 -17.05 -35.32
N VAL A 30 -16.78 -17.89 -36.36
CA VAL A 30 -16.45 -19.32 -36.31
C VAL A 30 -15.23 -19.55 -37.19
N GLY A 31 -14.05 -19.59 -36.56
CA GLY A 31 -12.78 -19.69 -37.28
C GLY A 31 -12.52 -18.46 -38.16
N SER A 32 -12.45 -18.65 -39.48
CA SER A 32 -12.27 -17.58 -40.48
C SER A 32 -13.58 -17.07 -41.11
N PHE A 33 -14.73 -17.50 -40.59
CA PHE A 33 -16.06 -17.13 -41.09
C PHE A 33 -16.89 -16.44 -40.02
N VAL A 34 -17.86 -15.64 -40.45
CA VAL A 34 -18.90 -15.07 -39.59
C VAL A 34 -20.26 -15.58 -40.04
N ASN A 35 -21.06 -16.05 -39.09
CA ASN A 35 -22.41 -16.52 -39.37
C ASN A 35 -23.34 -15.35 -39.77
N PRO A 36 -24.36 -15.61 -40.61
CA PRO A 36 -25.38 -14.62 -40.94
C PRO A 36 -26.08 -14.07 -39.69
N GLY A 37 -26.65 -12.88 -39.80
CA GLY A 37 -27.25 -12.19 -38.67
C GLY A 37 -28.09 -10.98 -39.04
N ILE A 38 -28.42 -10.16 -38.03
CA ILE A 38 -29.11 -8.88 -38.17
C ILE A 38 -28.24 -7.79 -37.56
N VAL A 39 -27.99 -6.73 -38.33
CA VAL A 39 -27.19 -5.58 -37.92
C VAL A 39 -27.98 -4.29 -38.03
N ALA A 40 -27.74 -3.35 -37.11
CA ALA A 40 -28.26 -1.99 -37.18
C ALA A 40 -27.20 -1.05 -37.75
N ILE A 41 -27.56 -0.31 -38.81
CA ILE A 41 -26.72 0.71 -39.44
C ILE A 41 -27.61 1.94 -39.68
N ASP A 42 -27.20 3.07 -39.13
CA ASP A 42 -27.89 4.37 -39.23
C ASP A 42 -29.39 4.28 -38.91
N GLY A 43 -29.72 3.56 -37.84
CA GLY A 43 -31.10 3.39 -37.36
C GLY A 43 -31.94 2.36 -38.13
N LYS A 44 -31.35 1.68 -39.13
CA LYS A 44 -32.04 0.66 -39.93
C LYS A 44 -31.47 -0.74 -39.73
N LEU A 45 -32.36 -1.72 -39.77
CA LEU A 45 -32.06 -3.14 -39.66
C LEU A 45 -31.76 -3.72 -41.03
N TYR A 46 -30.60 -4.34 -41.15
CA TYR A 46 -30.20 -5.05 -42.35
C TYR A 46 -29.91 -6.52 -42.04
N TYR A 47 -30.33 -7.38 -42.97
CA TYR A 47 -29.88 -8.76 -42.97
C TYR A 47 -28.41 -8.82 -43.39
N PHE A 48 -27.58 -9.39 -42.53
CA PHE A 48 -26.17 -9.62 -42.76
C PHE A 48 -25.96 -11.06 -43.25
N GLU A 49 -25.36 -11.22 -44.42
CA GLU A 49 -25.20 -12.54 -45.06
C GLU A 49 -24.06 -13.38 -44.46
N GLY A 50 -23.19 -12.79 -43.63
CA GLY A 50 -22.00 -13.48 -43.15
C GLY A 50 -20.93 -13.66 -44.22
N GLY A 51 -20.08 -14.67 -44.04
CA GLY A 51 -19.02 -15.03 -44.98
C GLY A 51 -17.62 -14.99 -44.37
N SER A 52 -16.59 -15.05 -45.20
CA SER A 52 -15.20 -14.96 -44.74
C SER A 52 -14.93 -13.59 -44.12
N VAL A 53 -14.27 -13.58 -42.96
CA VAL A 53 -13.97 -12.35 -42.21
C VAL A 53 -13.23 -11.36 -43.10
N SER A 54 -13.76 -10.15 -43.21
CA SER A 54 -13.13 -9.01 -43.87
C SER A 54 -13.14 -7.78 -42.96
N SER A 55 -12.30 -6.80 -43.24
CA SER A 55 -12.23 -5.55 -42.48
C SER A 55 -13.45 -4.65 -42.71
N ASN A 56 -14.07 -4.77 -43.87
CA ASN A 56 -15.12 -3.86 -44.34
C ASN A 56 -16.43 -4.58 -44.65
N LEU A 57 -17.51 -3.89 -44.36
CA LEU A 57 -18.89 -4.20 -44.72
C LEU A 57 -19.44 -3.13 -45.64
N TYR A 58 -20.38 -3.51 -46.49
CA TYR A 58 -21.15 -2.57 -47.31
C TYR A 58 -22.59 -3.06 -47.47
N ILE A 59 -23.51 -2.13 -47.76
CA ILE A 59 -24.90 -2.46 -48.08
C ILE A 59 -24.97 -2.77 -49.58
N HIS A 60 -25.11 -4.05 -49.91
CA HIS A 60 -25.37 -4.53 -51.26
C HIS A 60 -26.85 -4.32 -51.61
N THR A 61 -27.12 -3.75 -52.79
CA THR A 61 -28.47 -3.57 -53.33
C THR A 61 -28.60 -4.37 -54.61
N GLU A 62 -29.49 -5.36 -54.61
CA GLU A 62 -29.78 -6.24 -55.74
C GLU A 62 -31.13 -5.83 -56.36
N PRO A 63 -31.15 -5.33 -57.62
CA PRO A 63 -32.39 -5.03 -58.32
C PRO A 63 -33.02 -6.33 -58.86
N ILE A 64 -34.27 -6.59 -58.49
CA ILE A 64 -35.05 -7.71 -58.99
C ILE A 64 -35.97 -7.20 -60.09
N GLU A 65 -35.61 -7.55 -61.33
CA GLU A 65 -36.37 -7.20 -62.52
C GLU A 65 -37.56 -8.16 -62.72
N LYS A 66 -38.69 -7.59 -63.15
CA LYS A 66 -39.88 -8.33 -63.57
C LYS A 66 -40.25 -7.94 -64.99
N VAL A 67 -40.63 -8.94 -65.78
CA VAL A 67 -41.16 -8.74 -67.13
C VAL A 67 -42.65 -8.42 -67.02
N PHE A 68 -43.07 -7.31 -67.65
CA PHE A 68 -44.46 -6.88 -67.69
C PHE A 68 -45.15 -7.36 -68.98
N GLU A 69 -46.47 -7.24 -69.04
CA GLU A 69 -47.30 -7.59 -70.22
C GLU A 69 -46.82 -6.91 -71.52
N SER A 70 -46.12 -5.78 -71.41
CA SER A 70 -45.49 -5.08 -72.54
C SER A 70 -44.18 -5.70 -73.05
N GLN A 71 -43.74 -6.84 -72.49
CA GLN A 71 -42.44 -7.49 -72.73
C GLN A 71 -41.21 -6.67 -72.32
N GLU A 72 -41.39 -5.58 -71.57
CA GLU A 72 -40.29 -4.80 -71.00
C GLU A 72 -39.96 -5.30 -69.58
N SER A 73 -38.67 -5.47 -69.28
CA SER A 73 -38.17 -5.67 -67.92
C SER A 73 -38.05 -4.34 -67.20
N LYS A 74 -38.63 -4.24 -66.00
CA LYS A 74 -38.41 -3.11 -65.09
C LYS A 74 -38.04 -3.62 -63.70
N VAL A 75 -37.19 -2.86 -63.00
CA VAL A 75 -36.85 -3.12 -61.60
C VAL A 75 -38.11 -2.88 -60.77
N LEU A 76 -38.60 -3.91 -60.08
CA LEU A 76 -39.81 -3.83 -59.26
C LEU A 76 -39.51 -3.91 -57.76
N ILE A 77 -38.47 -4.66 -57.38
CA ILE A 77 -38.12 -4.90 -55.97
C ILE A 77 -36.61 -4.69 -55.83
N GLU A 78 -36.20 -3.92 -54.83
CA GLU A 78 -34.80 -3.78 -54.46
C GLU A 78 -34.55 -4.55 -53.16
N LYS A 79 -33.60 -5.49 -53.18
CA LYS A 79 -33.20 -6.23 -51.99
C LYS A 79 -31.90 -5.64 -51.45
N ARG A 80 -31.92 -5.15 -50.20
CA ARG A 80 -30.76 -4.58 -49.51
C ARG A 80 -30.24 -5.54 -48.45
N THR A 81 -29.00 -6.00 -48.58
CA THR A 81 -28.33 -6.87 -47.59
C THR A 81 -26.94 -6.35 -47.27
N VAL A 82 -26.42 -6.66 -46.09
CA VAL A 82 -25.06 -6.30 -45.70
C VAL A 82 -24.14 -7.49 -45.97
N LYS A 83 -23.01 -7.24 -46.64
CA LYS A 83 -22.01 -8.26 -46.98
C LYS A 83 -20.61 -7.77 -46.65
N PHE A 84 -19.70 -8.71 -46.41
CA PHE A 84 -18.27 -8.42 -46.40
C PHE A 84 -17.77 -8.01 -47.79
N GLY A 85 -16.96 -6.97 -47.84
CA GLY A 85 -16.38 -6.46 -49.08
C GLY A 85 -16.07 -4.97 -48.99
N THR A 86 -15.65 -4.39 -50.10
CA THR A 86 -15.40 -2.95 -50.21
C THR A 86 -16.56 -2.29 -50.92
N GLY A 87 -17.29 -1.42 -50.21
CA GLY A 87 -18.30 -0.56 -50.80
C GLY A 87 -17.68 0.63 -51.53
N THR A 88 -18.52 1.40 -52.24
CA THR A 88 -18.14 2.66 -52.89
C THR A 88 -18.59 3.85 -52.04
N GLY A 89 -17.70 4.84 -51.88
CA GLY A 89 -18.00 6.08 -51.15
C GLY A 89 -18.40 5.84 -49.70
N SER A 90 -19.49 6.48 -49.26
CA SER A 90 -20.00 6.44 -47.88
C SER A 90 -20.64 5.10 -47.47
N ASN A 91 -20.80 4.15 -48.40
CA ASN A 91 -21.40 2.84 -48.13
C ASN A 91 -20.34 1.80 -47.70
N ASN A 92 -19.39 2.21 -46.85
CA ASN A 92 -18.32 1.34 -46.39
C ASN A 92 -18.15 1.48 -44.88
N TYR A 93 -18.37 0.40 -44.14
CA TYR A 93 -18.40 0.36 -42.69
C TYR A 93 -17.33 -0.60 -42.17
N LEU A 94 -16.61 -0.22 -41.12
CA LEU A 94 -15.58 -1.07 -40.54
C LEU A 94 -16.23 -2.14 -39.65
N TRP A 95 -15.94 -3.42 -39.90
CA TRP A 95 -16.46 -4.50 -39.06
C TRP A 95 -16.03 -4.38 -37.60
N SER A 96 -14.84 -3.84 -37.34
CA SER A 96 -14.32 -3.60 -35.98
C SER A 96 -15.12 -2.58 -35.17
N GLU A 97 -15.92 -1.74 -35.82
CA GLU A 97 -16.82 -0.81 -35.12
C GLU A 97 -18.13 -1.47 -34.71
N PHE A 98 -18.43 -2.67 -35.23
CA PHE A 98 -19.65 -3.38 -34.86
C PHE A 98 -19.51 -4.04 -33.50
N VAL A 99 -20.43 -3.70 -32.59
CA VAL A 99 -20.47 -4.27 -31.24
C VAL A 99 -21.65 -5.25 -31.15
N LYS A 100 -21.40 -6.45 -30.63
CA LYS A 100 -22.48 -7.40 -30.32
C LYS A 100 -23.18 -7.00 -29.03
N LEU A 101 -24.49 -6.84 -29.09
CA LEU A 101 -25.30 -6.50 -27.92
C LEU A 101 -25.29 -7.66 -26.91
N SER A 102 -24.97 -7.38 -25.64
CA SER A 102 -25.22 -8.34 -24.56
C SER A 102 -26.72 -8.50 -24.33
N THR A 103 -27.16 -9.70 -23.96
CA THR A 103 -28.58 -9.91 -23.67
C THR A 103 -29.00 -9.14 -22.41
N LEU A 104 -30.28 -8.78 -22.29
CA LEU A 104 -30.81 -8.15 -21.06
C LEU A 104 -30.54 -9.01 -19.82
N LYS A 105 -30.57 -10.34 -19.96
CA LYS A 105 -30.24 -11.28 -18.88
C LYS A 105 -28.78 -11.16 -18.45
N GLU A 106 -27.85 -11.07 -19.39
CA GLU A 106 -26.43 -10.86 -19.10
C GLU A 106 -26.17 -9.49 -18.47
N ILE A 107 -26.83 -8.44 -18.97
CA ILE A 107 -26.73 -7.09 -18.39
C ILE A 107 -27.22 -7.10 -16.95
N GLN A 108 -28.35 -7.76 -16.65
CA GLN A 108 -28.85 -7.89 -15.28
C GLN A 108 -27.88 -8.64 -14.37
N VAL A 109 -27.27 -9.72 -14.85
CA VAL A 109 -26.25 -10.46 -14.08
C VAL A 109 -25.03 -9.58 -13.82
N LYS A 110 -24.55 -8.82 -14.80
CA LYS A 110 -23.44 -7.87 -14.61
C LYS A 110 -23.80 -6.81 -13.58
N LEU A 111 -24.99 -6.23 -13.66
CA LEU A 111 -25.48 -5.22 -12.70
C LEU A 111 -25.56 -5.76 -11.28
N ASN A 112 -26.10 -6.97 -11.08
CA ASN A 112 -26.21 -7.58 -9.76
C ASN A 112 -24.83 -7.95 -9.15
N ASN A 113 -23.82 -8.16 -9.99
CA ASN A 113 -22.45 -8.47 -9.55
C ASN A 113 -21.57 -7.22 -9.41
N MET A 114 -22.02 -6.06 -9.89
CA MET A 114 -21.28 -4.81 -9.74
C MET A 114 -21.40 -4.28 -8.32
N ALA A 115 -20.30 -3.74 -7.79
CA ALA A 115 -20.32 -3.04 -6.52
C ALA A 115 -21.25 -1.82 -6.64
N SER A 116 -22.13 -1.65 -5.65
CA SER A 116 -23.03 -0.50 -5.63
C SER A 116 -22.28 0.78 -5.22
N GLN A 117 -22.81 1.95 -5.54
CA GLN A 117 -22.21 3.22 -5.13
C GLN A 117 -22.00 3.32 -3.60
N PRO A 118 -22.93 2.84 -2.74
CA PRO A 118 -22.70 2.72 -1.31
C PRO A 118 -21.49 1.85 -0.93
N ASP A 119 -21.27 0.73 -1.61
CA ASP A 119 -20.14 -0.18 -1.33
C ASP A 119 -18.80 0.50 -1.65
N VAL A 120 -18.73 1.20 -2.80
CA VAL A 120 -17.54 1.95 -3.21
C VAL A 120 -17.26 3.09 -2.22
N ASN A 121 -18.29 3.81 -1.78
CA ASN A 121 -18.14 4.88 -0.79
C ASN A 121 -17.68 4.32 0.58
N ALA A 122 -18.19 3.18 1.01
CA ALA A 122 -17.76 2.53 2.25
C ALA A 122 -16.30 2.08 2.18
N LEU A 123 -15.85 1.56 1.03
CA LEU A 123 -14.44 1.22 0.80
C LEU A 123 -13.56 2.47 0.83
N ALA A 124 -13.96 3.55 0.15
CA ALA A 124 -13.23 4.82 0.16
C ALA A 124 -13.06 5.38 1.58
N GLN A 125 -14.11 5.35 2.40
CA GLN A 125 -14.04 5.77 3.80
C GLN A 125 -13.09 4.89 4.63
N ARG A 126 -13.10 3.57 4.41
CA ARG A 126 -12.18 2.65 5.11
C ARG A 126 -10.73 2.91 4.72
N VAL A 127 -10.44 3.19 3.45
CA VAL A 127 -9.10 3.55 2.98
C VAL A 127 -8.64 4.85 3.62
N ALA A 128 -9.46 5.91 3.59
CA ALA A 128 -9.12 7.17 4.23
C ALA A 128 -8.83 7.02 5.75
N ALA A 129 -9.61 6.17 6.45
CA ALA A 129 -9.37 5.87 7.85
C ALA A 129 -8.07 5.09 8.08
N LEU A 130 -7.69 4.20 7.17
CA LEU A 130 -6.42 3.48 7.23
C LEU A 130 -5.25 4.43 6.99
N GLU A 131 -5.32 5.30 5.98
CA GLU A 131 -4.30 6.31 5.68
C GLU A 131 -4.01 7.20 6.89
N LEU A 132 -5.04 7.66 7.60
CA LEU A 132 -4.86 8.45 8.83
C LEU A 132 -4.17 7.64 9.94
N LYS A 133 -4.53 6.36 10.12
CA LYS A 133 -3.93 5.49 11.14
C LYS A 133 -2.48 5.13 10.82
N THR A 134 -2.15 4.99 9.54
CA THR A 134 -0.82 4.59 9.09
C THR A 134 0.08 5.77 8.74
N SER A 135 -0.45 7.00 8.69
CA SER A 135 0.29 8.22 8.37
C SER A 135 1.63 8.41 9.10
N PRO A 136 1.77 8.14 10.42
CA PRO A 136 3.07 8.29 11.09
C PRO A 136 4.03 7.15 10.79
N ILE A 137 3.56 6.02 10.24
CA ILE A 137 4.37 4.86 9.91
C ILE A 137 5.03 5.13 8.56
N VAL A 138 6.22 5.72 8.59
CA VAL A 138 7.03 6.01 7.39
C VAL A 138 8.46 5.50 7.58
N ASN A 139 9.17 5.21 6.50
CA ASN A 139 10.56 4.76 6.53
C ASN A 139 11.43 5.77 7.31
N GLY A 140 12.16 5.31 8.32
CA GLY A 140 12.98 6.17 9.20
C GLY A 140 12.21 7.07 10.16
N GLY A 141 10.87 7.04 10.17
CA GLY A 141 10.05 7.90 11.03
C GLY A 141 9.65 7.26 12.36
N VAL A 142 9.57 5.94 12.43
CA VAL A 142 9.13 5.20 13.61
C VAL A 142 9.96 3.95 13.84
N VAL A 143 10.10 3.59 15.12
CA VAL A 143 10.73 2.36 15.58
C VAL A 143 9.77 1.60 16.49
N PHE A 144 9.64 0.30 16.28
CA PHE A 144 8.80 -0.58 17.10
C PHE A 144 9.64 -1.65 17.80
N VAL A 145 9.22 -1.98 19.01
CA VAL A 145 9.75 -3.11 19.76
C VAL A 145 9.27 -4.42 19.13
N TRP A 146 10.21 -5.31 18.81
CA TRP A 146 9.99 -6.60 18.20
C TRP A 146 10.52 -7.73 19.09
N LYS A 147 9.60 -8.55 19.63
CA LYS A 147 9.93 -9.63 20.58
C LYS A 147 10.33 -10.96 19.92
N LYS A 148 10.49 -10.98 18.60
CA LYS A 148 10.78 -12.16 17.79
C LYS A 148 12.15 -12.02 17.11
N PRO A 149 12.76 -13.09 16.60
CA PRO A 149 14.05 -13.02 15.91
C PRO A 149 13.96 -12.19 14.61
N VAL A 150 15.11 -11.73 14.14
CA VAL A 150 15.25 -10.94 12.90
C VAL A 150 14.76 -11.71 11.67
N SER A 151 14.88 -13.04 11.68
CA SER A 151 14.38 -13.92 10.61
C SER A 151 12.85 -13.94 10.46
N GLU A 152 12.10 -13.45 11.45
CA GLU A 152 10.64 -13.41 11.45
C GLU A 152 10.09 -12.01 11.17
N ILE A 153 10.93 -11.04 10.78
CA ILE A 153 10.48 -9.68 10.46
C ILE A 153 9.51 -9.74 9.27
N PRO A 154 8.30 -9.15 9.37
CA PRO A 154 7.34 -9.15 8.27
C PRO A 154 7.86 -8.44 7.02
N ALA A 155 7.34 -8.81 5.86
CA ALA A 155 7.60 -8.09 4.61
C ALA A 155 7.20 -6.60 4.74
N GLY A 156 7.99 -5.71 4.14
CA GLY A 156 7.81 -4.26 4.26
C GLY A 156 8.39 -3.66 5.56
N TRP A 157 9.07 -4.46 6.38
CA TRP A 157 9.80 -4.02 7.57
C TRP A 157 11.25 -4.48 7.51
N LYS A 158 12.13 -3.84 8.29
CA LYS A 158 13.53 -4.24 8.45
C LYS A 158 13.97 -4.05 9.90
N GLU A 159 15.10 -4.66 10.25
CA GLU A 159 15.74 -4.43 11.55
C GLU A 159 16.28 -2.99 11.62
N CYS A 160 16.00 -2.32 12.75
CA CYS A 160 16.49 -0.98 13.09
C CYS A 160 17.80 -1.13 13.90
N GLN A 161 18.94 -1.12 13.20
CA GLN A 161 20.24 -1.50 13.76
C GLN A 161 20.89 -0.40 14.61
N ASP A 162 20.60 0.85 14.31
CA ASP A 162 21.04 2.03 15.04
C ASP A 162 20.53 2.06 16.49
N PHE A 163 19.40 1.42 16.80
CA PHE A 163 18.88 1.31 18.18
C PHE A 163 19.44 0.14 19.00
N ARG A 164 20.36 -0.67 18.45
CA ARG A 164 20.93 -1.82 19.18
C ARG A 164 21.62 -1.38 20.48
N GLY A 165 21.18 -1.95 21.59
CA GLY A 165 21.75 -1.69 22.91
C GLY A 165 21.44 -0.30 23.48
N LYS A 166 20.50 0.45 22.87
CA LYS A 166 20.08 1.78 23.31
C LYS A 166 18.68 1.73 23.95
N THR A 167 18.42 2.67 24.84
CA THR A 167 17.09 2.92 25.40
C THR A 167 16.52 4.17 24.78
N VAL A 168 15.28 4.11 24.31
CA VAL A 168 14.59 5.27 23.73
C VAL A 168 14.18 6.23 24.85
N MET A 169 14.53 7.50 24.70
CA MET A 169 14.16 8.58 25.61
C MET A 169 13.32 9.62 24.88
N GLY A 170 12.37 10.23 25.58
CA GLY A 170 11.56 11.31 25.01
C GLY A 170 12.39 12.56 24.77
N TRP A 171 12.28 13.14 23.58
CA TRP A 171 12.88 14.44 23.28
C TRP A 171 12.20 15.53 24.12
N ASN A 172 13.00 16.41 24.73
CA ASN A 172 12.52 17.56 25.48
C ASN A 172 13.39 18.79 25.14
N PRO A 173 12.91 19.73 24.30
CA PRO A 173 13.69 20.90 23.89
C PRO A 173 14.08 21.82 25.06
N ASN A 174 13.40 21.73 26.20
CA ASN A 174 13.64 22.57 27.37
C ASN A 174 14.60 21.93 28.39
N ASP A 175 15.14 20.75 28.11
CA ASP A 175 16.15 20.08 28.93
C ASP A 175 17.41 19.87 28.11
N ASN A 176 18.53 20.48 28.54
CA ASN A 176 19.81 20.39 27.84
C ASN A 176 20.30 18.95 27.62
N SER A 177 19.88 18.00 28.45
CA SER A 177 20.26 16.58 28.31
C SER A 177 19.47 15.88 27.21
N PHE A 178 18.30 16.43 26.82
CA PHE A 178 17.36 15.84 25.87
C PHE A 178 16.91 16.82 24.77
N SER A 179 17.62 17.94 24.60
CA SER A 179 17.23 19.04 23.70
C SER A 179 17.53 18.76 22.23
N THR A 180 18.45 17.85 21.95
CA THR A 180 18.87 17.48 20.60
C THR A 180 18.23 16.15 20.19
N LEU A 181 17.36 16.18 19.18
CA LEU A 181 16.74 14.98 18.64
C LEU A 181 17.81 14.06 18.01
N GLY A 182 17.73 12.76 18.30
CA GLY A 182 18.68 11.77 17.79
C GLY A 182 20.05 11.79 18.47
N ALA A 183 20.26 12.59 19.51
CA ALA A 183 21.50 12.55 20.29
C ALA A 183 21.65 11.23 21.03
N GLU A 184 22.87 10.69 21.05
CA GLU A 184 23.22 9.47 21.75
C GLU A 184 24.02 9.81 23.00
N SER A 185 23.60 9.26 24.15
CA SER A 185 24.27 9.48 25.43
C SER A 185 24.04 8.31 26.38
N GLY A 186 24.72 8.33 27.52
CA GLY A 186 24.64 7.30 28.56
C GLY A 186 25.87 6.38 28.61
N SER A 187 25.91 5.55 29.66
CA SER A 187 26.97 4.56 29.89
C SER A 187 26.38 3.33 30.58
N LYS A 188 26.98 2.17 30.34
CA LYS A 188 26.63 0.92 31.04
C LYS A 188 27.26 0.85 32.44
N THR A 189 28.38 1.53 32.64
CA THR A 189 29.12 1.50 33.90
C THR A 189 29.51 2.90 34.35
N LYS A 190 29.74 3.05 35.65
CA LYS A 190 30.24 4.30 36.24
C LYS A 190 31.32 4.00 37.27
N ILE A 191 32.28 4.93 37.41
CA ILE A 191 33.31 4.90 38.45
C ILE A 191 33.00 6.02 39.44
N ILE A 192 33.04 5.72 40.74
CA ILE A 192 32.95 6.73 41.79
C ILE A 192 34.29 7.45 41.86
N THR A 193 34.30 8.74 41.58
CA THR A 193 35.49 9.60 41.73
C THR A 193 35.46 10.31 43.07
N LYS A 194 36.58 10.92 43.47
CA LYS A 194 36.67 11.71 44.71
C LYS A 194 35.60 12.81 44.78
N GLN A 195 35.23 13.40 43.63
CA GLN A 195 34.18 14.42 43.52
C GLN A 195 32.77 13.88 43.79
N ASN A 196 32.57 12.56 43.75
CA ASN A 196 31.28 11.91 44.04
C ASN A 196 31.16 11.46 45.49
N LEU A 197 32.22 11.56 46.30
CA LEU A 197 32.17 11.20 47.72
C LEU A 197 31.45 12.28 48.52
N PRO A 198 30.69 11.92 49.57
CA PRO A 198 30.12 12.90 50.48
C PRO A 198 31.23 13.67 51.18
N ASP A 199 30.93 14.92 51.56
CA ASP A 199 31.82 15.67 52.44
C ASP A 199 31.87 14.99 53.81
N LEU A 200 33.03 14.43 54.14
CA LEU A 200 33.24 13.68 55.37
C LEU A 200 34.42 14.29 56.13
N THR A 201 34.11 14.88 57.28
CA THR A 201 35.13 15.27 58.26
C THR A 201 35.24 14.17 59.30
N THR A 202 36.40 13.52 59.36
CA THR A 202 36.72 12.52 60.39
C THR A 202 38.04 12.90 61.06
N SER A 203 38.04 12.91 62.39
CA SER A 203 39.23 13.15 63.20
C SER A 203 39.53 11.90 64.02
N LEU A 204 40.66 11.26 63.76
CA LEU A 204 41.19 10.23 64.65
C LEU A 204 42.33 10.83 65.46
N SER A 205 42.15 10.86 66.78
CA SER A 205 43.22 11.18 67.71
C SER A 205 43.86 9.88 68.20
N LEU A 206 45.08 9.62 67.75
CA LEU A 206 45.87 8.48 68.26
C LEU A 206 46.77 8.97 69.40
N LEU A 207 46.63 8.33 70.56
CA LEU A 207 47.47 8.57 71.73
C LEU A 207 48.59 7.52 71.75
N ASN A 208 49.82 7.93 71.44
CA ASN A 208 50.97 7.02 71.40
C ASN A 208 51.90 7.23 72.61
N PRO A 209 52.48 6.15 73.16
CA PRO A 209 53.47 6.26 74.23
C PRO A 209 54.78 6.83 73.67
N TYR A 210 55.43 7.71 74.44
CA TYR A 210 56.67 8.38 74.05
C TYR A 210 57.83 7.36 73.93
N GLU A 211 58.35 7.12 72.73
CA GLU A 211 59.62 6.38 72.56
C GLU A 211 60.77 7.24 73.07
N GLY A 212 61.14 7.02 74.33
CA GLY A 212 62.21 7.78 74.96
C GLY A 212 62.39 7.53 76.44
N ASN A 213 62.34 6.27 76.90
CA ASN A 213 63.18 5.86 78.03
C ASN A 213 63.37 4.34 78.05
N ILE A 214 64.55 3.89 77.64
CA ILE A 214 64.96 2.49 77.76
C ILE A 214 65.34 2.28 79.23
N GLY A 215 64.39 1.83 80.04
CA GLY A 215 64.66 1.40 81.41
C GLY A 215 63.61 1.85 82.41
N GLY A 216 62.55 1.04 82.57
CA GLY A 216 61.69 1.14 83.74
C GLY A 216 60.25 0.73 83.48
N GLY A 217 59.92 -0.50 83.88
CA GLY A 217 58.59 -0.95 84.31
C GLY A 217 57.48 -0.97 83.25
N GLY A 218 56.80 -2.11 83.14
CA GLY A 218 55.53 -2.18 82.41
C GLY A 218 54.48 -1.21 82.96
N PHE A 219 53.31 -1.19 82.31
CA PHE A 219 52.18 -0.26 82.46
C PHE A 219 51.72 0.10 83.90
N ASP A 220 52.21 -0.58 84.94
CA ASP A 220 51.87 -0.35 86.33
C ASP A 220 52.95 0.48 87.05
N GLY A 221 52.73 1.80 87.12
CA GLY A 221 53.23 2.61 88.25
C GLY A 221 54.27 3.70 88.00
N GLY A 222 54.17 4.55 86.96
CA GLY A 222 55.03 5.74 86.82
C GLY A 222 54.56 6.78 85.79
N ASN A 223 54.98 8.04 85.94
CA ASN A 223 54.59 9.22 85.14
C ASN A 223 54.74 9.04 83.61
N ASN A 224 53.70 8.53 82.94
CA ASN A 224 53.68 8.30 81.49
C ASN A 224 53.43 9.60 80.71
N ARG A 225 54.28 9.90 79.71
CA ARG A 225 54.12 11.02 78.76
C ARG A 225 53.53 10.50 77.44
N TRP A 226 52.50 11.18 76.95
CA TRP A 226 51.77 10.83 75.73
C TRP A 226 51.83 11.97 74.71
N HIS A 227 51.85 11.64 73.42
CA HIS A 227 51.67 12.63 72.36
C HIS A 227 50.51 12.25 71.44
N TYR A 228 49.82 13.26 70.91
CA TYR A 228 48.82 13.09 69.87
C TYR A 228 49.51 12.98 68.52
N SER A 229 49.13 11.98 67.72
CA SER A 229 49.53 11.90 66.32
C SER A 229 48.29 11.93 65.42
N THR A 230 48.41 12.59 64.28
CA THR A 230 47.39 12.61 63.23
C THR A 230 47.72 11.55 62.19
N GLY A 231 46.87 10.53 62.06
CA GLY A 231 46.95 9.57 60.97
C GLY A 231 46.09 10.04 59.78
N THR A 232 46.66 10.05 58.58
CA THR A 232 45.89 10.29 57.35
C THR A 232 45.30 8.96 56.89
N PHE A 233 43.97 8.89 56.74
CA PHE A 233 43.33 7.77 56.06
C PHE A 233 43.34 8.01 54.55
N ASN A 234 43.74 7.00 53.78
CA ASN A 234 43.44 7.01 52.35
C ASN A 234 41.91 6.98 52.21
N PRO A 235 41.29 7.94 51.50
CA PRO A 235 39.87 7.87 51.22
C PRO A 235 39.64 6.58 50.41
N GLY A 236 38.87 5.65 50.98
CA GLY A 236 38.72 4.30 50.45
C GLY A 236 38.08 4.25 49.05
N GLY A 237 38.12 3.06 48.46
CA GLY A 237 37.55 2.74 47.13
C GLY A 237 38.61 2.20 46.17
N THR A 238 38.29 1.16 45.41
CA THR A 238 39.18 0.53 44.41
C THR A 238 39.02 1.11 43.00
N SER A 239 38.20 2.18 42.86
CA SER A 239 37.80 2.77 41.57
C SER A 239 37.27 1.74 40.55
N GLN A 240 36.74 0.61 41.04
CA GLN A 240 36.16 -0.42 40.17
C GLN A 240 34.85 0.10 39.56
N PRO A 241 34.66 -0.02 38.24
CA PRO A 241 33.39 0.31 37.60
C PRO A 241 32.28 -0.58 38.15
N PHE A 242 31.12 0.02 38.41
CA PHE A 242 29.91 -0.72 38.75
C PHE A 242 28.84 -0.52 37.67
N ASP A 243 27.94 -1.49 37.54
CA ASP A 243 26.84 -1.47 36.58
C ASP A 243 25.79 -0.41 37.01
N VAL A 244 25.37 0.41 36.06
CA VAL A 244 24.31 1.42 36.24
C VAL A 244 23.05 1.12 35.43
N LEU A 245 23.00 -0.06 34.80
CA LEU A 245 21.83 -0.50 34.05
C LEU A 245 20.68 -0.86 34.99
N ASN A 246 19.54 -0.22 34.78
CA ASN A 246 18.28 -0.64 35.39
C ASN A 246 17.85 -2.00 34.81
N PRO A 247 17.04 -2.82 35.51
CA PRO A 247 16.51 -4.07 34.97
C PRO A 247 15.88 -3.88 33.57
N TYR A 248 16.34 -4.66 32.59
CA TYR A 248 15.93 -4.54 31.19
C TYR A 248 15.58 -5.90 30.57
N ARG A 249 14.92 -5.86 29.41
CA ARG A 249 14.65 -7.03 28.56
C ARG A 249 15.19 -6.77 27.16
N ILE A 250 15.94 -7.72 26.63
CA ILE A 250 16.50 -7.65 25.28
C ILE A 250 15.41 -8.01 24.27
N VAL A 251 15.23 -7.14 23.29
CA VAL A 251 14.29 -7.24 22.17
C VAL A 251 14.95 -6.67 20.93
N ASN A 252 14.44 -7.04 19.77
CA ASN A 252 14.84 -6.39 18.52
C ASN A 252 14.05 -5.09 18.34
N PHE A 253 14.58 -4.18 17.55
CA PHE A 253 13.85 -3.02 17.04
C PHE A 253 13.64 -3.17 15.54
N ILE A 254 12.46 -2.81 15.06
CA ILE A 254 12.12 -2.82 13.63
C ILE A 254 11.57 -1.48 13.19
N GLU A 255 11.78 -1.16 11.91
CA GLU A 255 11.27 0.05 11.27
C GLU A 255 10.69 -0.27 9.89
N PRO A 256 9.80 0.58 9.34
CA PRO A 256 9.25 0.39 8.01
C PRO A 256 10.34 0.39 6.94
N ASN A 257 10.13 -0.44 5.93
CA ASN A 257 10.94 -0.52 4.71
C ASN A 257 10.00 -0.68 3.51
N PHE A 258 9.10 0.29 3.36
CA PHE A 258 8.20 0.37 2.22
C PHE A 258 9.01 0.70 0.96
N GLN A 259 8.78 -0.08 -0.10
CA GLN A 259 9.41 0.11 -1.42
C GLN A 259 8.79 1.28 -2.17
#